data_AF-A0A443LPQ4-F1
#
_entry.id   AF-A0A443LPQ4-F1
#
_cell.length_a   1.000
_cell.length_b   1.000
_cell.length_c   1.000
_cell.angle_alpha   90.00
_cell.angle_beta   90.00
_cell.angle_gamma   90.00
#
_symmetry.space_group_name_H-M   'P 1'
#
loop_
_entity.id
_entity.type
_entity.pdbx_description
1 polymer ?
#
loop_
_entity_poly.entity_id
_entity_poly.type
_entity_poly.pdbx_seq_one_letter_code
_entity_poly.pdbx_strand_id
1 'polypeptide(L)'
;MSGLGAIEALRGGLHWSAPILMPSAAAFGARLEARPLADLADPQALAGAAVAAARFLGADAVWVSFAPAAGITLSAAAHRDAVTRAAAAAGRLKLAVLAEIPGPITRARALGGDLEAALREIKPGLIEEFEALSRLRPDIIVLREPVASGEEAANRSLPRLYGALKRLAEHFDILKGMWPALPEMTGPAQPDLSFAPTPDAPEAGPVTGARALAIAPDWSDAPGFGAALQRARTAAAAAGLPLIVSGGTGLAHDTEPQLARAAIATITERA
;
A
#
# COMPACT_ATOMS: atom_id res chain seq x y z
N MET A 1 12.74 16.85 0.24
CA MET A 1 13.19 15.59 -0.38
C MET A 1 12.13 15.17 -1.39
N SER A 2 12.49 14.62 -2.56
CA SER A 2 11.49 14.17 -3.54
C SER A 2 11.11 12.72 -3.28
N GLY A 3 9.83 12.42 -3.39
CA GLY A 3 9.34 11.05 -3.20
C GLY A 3 9.90 10.06 -4.22
N LEU A 4 10.19 10.51 -5.45
CA LEU A 4 10.90 9.71 -6.45
C LEU A 4 12.30 9.27 -5.96
N GLY A 5 13.04 10.16 -5.28
CA GLY A 5 14.37 9.82 -4.76
C GLY A 5 14.30 8.77 -3.64
N ALA A 6 13.25 8.84 -2.82
CA ALA A 6 13.01 7.83 -1.78
C ALA A 6 12.72 6.45 -2.38
N ILE A 7 11.92 6.38 -3.45
CA ILE A 7 11.65 5.13 -4.16
C ILE A 7 12.88 4.59 -4.88
N GLU A 8 13.66 5.46 -5.54
CA GLU A 8 14.91 5.06 -6.18
C GLU A 8 15.89 4.48 -5.16
N ALA A 9 15.98 5.07 -3.96
CA ALA A 9 16.75 4.52 -2.86
C ALA A 9 16.23 3.13 -2.45
N LEU A 10 14.92 2.94 -2.32
CA LEU A 10 14.32 1.62 -2.05
C LEU A 10 14.66 0.59 -3.14
N ARG A 11 14.54 0.96 -4.43
CA ARG A 11 14.92 0.11 -5.57
C ARG A 11 16.41 -0.24 -5.58
N GLY A 12 17.27 0.69 -5.17
CA GLY A 12 18.71 0.48 -5.04
C GLY A 12 19.13 -0.28 -3.79
N GLY A 13 18.21 -0.52 -2.84
CA GLY A 13 18.57 -1.04 -1.52
C GLY A 13 19.44 -0.08 -0.71
N LEU A 14 19.32 1.23 -1.00
CA LEU A 14 20.09 2.28 -0.37
C LEU A 14 19.42 2.72 0.93
N HIS A 15 20.24 3.16 1.87
CA HIS A 15 19.74 3.76 3.10
C HIS A 15 19.01 5.08 2.82
N TRP A 16 17.92 5.32 3.55
CA TRP A 16 17.15 6.56 3.50
C TRP A 16 16.79 6.98 4.92
N SER A 17 17.26 8.16 5.32
CA SER A 17 17.28 8.58 6.74
C SER A 17 15.95 9.10 7.24
N ALA A 18 15.11 9.65 6.36
CA ALA A 18 13.80 10.18 6.71
C ALA A 18 12.71 9.10 6.53
N PRO A 19 11.64 9.09 7.36
CA PRO A 19 10.51 8.24 7.06
C PRO A 19 9.86 8.62 5.72
N ILE A 20 9.52 7.62 4.92
CA ILE A 20 8.87 7.80 3.62
C ILE A 20 7.36 7.73 3.82
N LEU A 21 6.63 8.79 3.45
CA LEU A 21 5.20 8.92 3.70
C LEU A 21 4.39 8.48 2.47
N MET A 22 3.64 7.39 2.62
CA MET A 22 2.79 6.82 1.57
C MET A 22 1.38 6.53 2.14
N PRO A 23 0.48 7.52 2.22
CA PRO A 23 -0.81 7.33 2.84
C PRO A 23 -1.85 6.83 1.81
N SER A 24 -2.51 5.71 2.11
CA SER A 24 -3.78 5.38 1.46
C SER A 24 -4.85 6.33 1.99
N ALA A 25 -5.22 7.36 1.23
CA ALA A 25 -5.99 8.49 1.77
C ALA A 25 -6.98 9.12 0.76
N ALA A 26 -7.41 8.37 -0.25
CA ALA A 26 -8.35 8.90 -1.25
C ALA A 26 -9.68 9.38 -0.64
N ALA A 27 -10.21 8.68 0.38
CA ALA A 27 -11.42 9.10 1.09
C ALA A 27 -11.23 10.48 1.76
N PHE A 28 -10.14 10.67 2.49
CA PHE A 28 -9.76 11.97 3.05
C PHE A 28 -9.55 13.04 1.97
N GLY A 29 -8.90 12.69 0.86
CA GLY A 29 -8.74 13.58 -0.29
C GLY A 29 -10.08 14.04 -0.90
N ALA A 30 -11.07 13.15 -0.95
CA ALA A 30 -12.42 13.50 -1.39
C ALA A 30 -13.05 14.56 -0.47
N ARG A 31 -12.88 14.41 0.85
CA ARG A 31 -13.31 15.45 1.82
C ARG A 31 -12.61 16.77 1.59
N LEU A 32 -11.29 16.78 1.36
CA LEU A 32 -10.53 18.01 1.11
C LEU A 32 -11.05 18.78 -0.11
N GLU A 33 -11.57 18.06 -1.10
CA GLU A 33 -12.20 18.62 -2.30
C GLU A 33 -13.73 18.82 -2.17
N ALA A 34 -14.29 18.66 -0.97
CA ALA A 34 -15.72 18.73 -0.68
C ALA A 34 -16.57 17.78 -1.55
N ARG A 35 -16.03 16.61 -1.88
CA ARG A 35 -16.70 15.57 -2.69
C ARG A 35 -17.37 14.49 -1.81
N PRO A 36 -18.53 13.99 -2.22
CA PRO A 36 -19.10 12.75 -1.71
C PRO A 36 -18.17 11.56 -1.94
N LEU A 37 -18.19 10.58 -1.03
CA LEU A 37 -17.43 9.34 -1.22
C LEU A 37 -17.88 8.55 -2.45
N ALA A 38 -19.18 8.55 -2.76
CA ALA A 38 -19.73 7.84 -3.91
C ALA A 38 -19.08 8.25 -5.25
N ASP A 39 -18.58 9.48 -5.35
CA ASP A 39 -17.90 9.97 -6.55
C ASP A 39 -16.59 9.23 -6.82
N LEU A 40 -15.99 8.58 -5.81
CA LEU A 40 -14.76 7.79 -5.99
C LEU A 40 -14.95 6.54 -6.87
N ALA A 41 -16.19 6.23 -7.27
CA ALA A 41 -16.47 5.26 -8.34
C ALA A 41 -16.00 5.75 -9.73
N ASP A 42 -15.84 7.06 -9.93
CA ASP A 42 -15.24 7.66 -11.13
C ASP A 42 -13.70 7.63 -11.03
N PRO A 43 -12.99 7.03 -12.01
CA PRO A 43 -11.53 7.02 -12.04
C PRO A 43 -10.87 8.39 -11.92
N GLN A 44 -11.48 9.42 -12.49
CA GLN A 44 -10.93 10.78 -12.43
C GLN A 44 -11.08 11.39 -11.04
N ALA A 45 -12.24 11.23 -10.40
CA ALA A 45 -12.45 11.63 -9.02
C ALA A 45 -11.52 10.89 -8.05
N LEU A 46 -11.34 9.57 -8.22
CA LEU A 46 -10.41 8.78 -7.41
C LEU A 46 -8.97 9.29 -7.51
N ALA A 47 -8.48 9.47 -8.75
CA ALA A 47 -7.13 9.97 -8.98
C ALA A 47 -6.93 11.39 -8.41
N GLY A 48 -7.92 12.27 -8.62
CA GLY A 48 -7.91 13.64 -8.06
C GLY A 48 -7.84 13.63 -6.54
N ALA A 49 -8.69 12.84 -5.89
CA ALA A 49 -8.72 12.72 -4.44
C ALA A 49 -7.41 12.15 -3.87
N ALA A 50 -6.84 11.11 -4.48
CA ALA A 50 -5.55 10.56 -4.06
C ALA A 50 -4.42 11.60 -4.16
N VAL A 51 -4.40 12.39 -5.23
CA VAL A 51 -3.43 13.48 -5.42
C VAL A 51 -3.66 14.62 -4.41
N ALA A 52 -4.91 15.00 -4.15
CA ALA A 52 -5.25 16.03 -3.18
C ALA A 52 -4.78 15.65 -1.77
N ALA A 53 -5.03 14.41 -1.37
CA ALA A 53 -4.54 13.87 -0.10
C ALA A 53 -3.01 13.88 -0.04
N ALA A 54 -2.32 13.34 -1.05
CA ALA A 54 -0.86 13.31 -1.09
C ALA A 54 -0.25 14.72 -0.96
N ARG A 55 -0.80 15.71 -1.66
CA ARG A 55 -0.34 17.10 -1.59
C ARG A 55 -0.59 17.73 -0.22
N PHE A 56 -1.78 17.54 0.34
CA PHE A 56 -2.12 18.09 1.65
C PHE A 56 -1.22 17.51 2.74
N LEU A 57 -0.91 16.22 2.64
CA LEU A 57 -0.14 15.49 3.63
C LEU A 57 1.38 15.67 3.45
N GLY A 58 1.83 16.28 2.34
CA GLY A 58 3.26 16.32 2.00
C GLY A 58 3.84 14.92 1.77
N ALA A 59 3.03 14.01 1.22
CA ALA A 59 3.42 12.62 1.00
C ALA A 59 4.51 12.51 -0.07
N ASP A 60 5.27 11.43 -0.01
CA ASP A 60 6.26 11.03 -1.02
C ASP A 60 5.61 10.33 -2.21
N ALA A 61 4.36 9.89 -2.06
CA ALA A 61 3.69 9.13 -3.09
C ALA A 61 2.17 9.33 -3.13
N VAL A 62 1.62 9.15 -4.33
CA VAL A 62 0.18 9.08 -4.58
C VAL A 62 -0.23 7.61 -4.53
N TRP A 63 -1.11 7.27 -3.59
CA TRP A 63 -1.63 5.92 -3.42
C TRP A 63 -3.05 5.81 -3.99
N VAL A 64 -3.18 5.07 -5.09
CA VAL A 64 -4.48 4.70 -5.68
C VAL A 64 -4.85 3.31 -5.19
N SER A 65 -5.97 3.18 -4.49
CA SER A 65 -6.34 1.94 -3.81
C SER A 65 -7.71 1.42 -4.28
N PHE A 66 -7.79 0.09 -4.42
CA PHE A 66 -9.01 -0.69 -4.62
C PHE A 66 -9.79 -0.98 -3.34
N ALA A 67 -9.28 -0.54 -2.20
CA ALA A 67 -10.01 -0.59 -0.96
C ALA A 67 -11.40 0.03 -1.18
N PRO A 68 -12.49 -0.66 -0.80
CA PRO A 68 -13.81 -0.06 -0.82
C PRO A 68 -13.84 1.04 0.24
N ALA A 69 -13.38 2.23 -0.10
CA ALA A 69 -13.73 3.44 0.61
C ALA A 69 -15.26 3.54 0.48
N ALA A 70 -15.97 3.28 1.58
CA ALA A 70 -17.43 3.24 1.63
C ALA A 70 -18.14 2.19 0.75
N GLY A 71 -17.55 1.00 0.54
CA GLY A 71 -18.25 -0.09 -0.18
C GLY A 71 -18.24 0.04 -1.71
N ILE A 72 -17.36 0.89 -2.26
CA ILE A 72 -17.24 1.12 -3.70
C ILE A 72 -16.36 0.05 -4.33
N THR A 73 -16.90 -0.66 -5.34
CA THR A 73 -16.15 -1.63 -6.13
C THR A 73 -15.89 -1.07 -7.52
N LEU A 74 -14.60 -0.99 -7.89
CA LEU A 74 -14.18 -0.53 -9.22
C LEU A 74 -13.91 -1.71 -10.14
N SER A 75 -14.18 -1.53 -11.44
CA SER A 75 -13.72 -2.47 -12.45
C SER A 75 -12.20 -2.34 -12.64
N ALA A 76 -11.52 -3.41 -13.08
CA ALA A 76 -10.09 -3.34 -13.40
C ALA A 76 -9.77 -2.25 -14.45
N ALA A 77 -10.68 -2.00 -15.40
CA ALA A 77 -10.53 -0.91 -16.37
C ALA A 77 -10.56 0.48 -15.71
N ALA A 78 -11.51 0.70 -14.79
CA ALA A 78 -11.61 1.92 -14.00
C ALA A 78 -10.35 2.12 -13.13
N HIS A 79 -9.77 1.05 -12.57
CA HIS A 79 -8.50 1.14 -11.84
C HIS A 79 -7.38 1.70 -12.70
N ARG A 80 -7.19 1.08 -13.88
CA ARG A 80 -6.09 1.41 -14.77
C ARG A 80 -6.18 2.86 -15.21
N ASP A 81 -7.39 3.36 -15.46
CA ASP A 81 -7.61 4.77 -15.77
C ASP A 81 -7.22 5.67 -14.58
N ALA A 82 -7.66 5.33 -13.37
CA ALA A 82 -7.30 6.08 -12.16
C ALA A 82 -5.78 6.12 -11.92
N VAL A 83 -5.09 4.96 -12.03
CA VAL A 83 -3.63 4.86 -11.89
C VAL A 83 -2.91 5.65 -12.97
N THR A 84 -3.37 5.59 -14.23
CA THR A 84 -2.78 6.36 -15.34
C THR A 84 -2.85 7.86 -15.07
N ARG A 85 -4.01 8.34 -14.61
CA ARG A 85 -4.22 9.76 -14.27
C ARG A 85 -3.40 10.19 -13.07
N ALA A 86 -3.35 9.36 -12.04
CA ALA A 86 -2.53 9.59 -10.86
C ALA A 86 -1.04 9.65 -11.21
N ALA A 87 -0.56 8.76 -12.09
CA ALA A 87 0.82 8.76 -12.54
C ALA A 87 1.19 10.03 -13.31
N ALA A 88 0.32 10.50 -14.19
CA ALA A 88 0.52 11.77 -14.90
C ALA A 88 0.59 12.96 -13.92
N ALA A 89 -0.22 12.96 -12.86
CA ALA A 89 -0.20 14.01 -11.84
C ALA A 89 1.03 13.91 -10.93
N ALA A 90 1.39 12.72 -10.46
CA ALA A 90 2.53 12.44 -9.61
C ALA A 90 3.85 12.85 -10.29
N GLY A 91 4.00 12.56 -11.59
CA GLY A 91 5.17 12.98 -12.37
C GLY A 91 5.39 14.50 -12.38
N ARG A 92 4.32 15.31 -12.44
CA ARG A 92 4.42 16.78 -12.33
C ARG A 92 4.81 17.25 -10.93
N LEU A 93 4.43 16.48 -9.91
CA LEU A 93 4.68 16.79 -8.51
C LEU A 93 5.98 16.15 -7.98
N LYS A 94 6.69 15.36 -8.80
CA LYS A 94 7.87 14.57 -8.42
C LYS A 94 7.59 13.62 -7.24
N LEU A 95 6.38 13.05 -7.23
CA LEU A 95 5.94 12.03 -6.29
C LEU A 95 5.98 10.66 -6.95
N ALA A 96 6.11 9.63 -6.14
CA ALA A 96 5.94 8.25 -6.59
C ALA A 96 4.46 7.87 -6.76
N VAL A 97 4.21 6.72 -7.39
CA VAL A 97 2.87 6.18 -7.63
C VAL A 97 2.75 4.78 -7.06
N LEU A 98 1.74 4.56 -6.23
CA LEU A 98 1.36 3.25 -5.75
C LEU A 98 -0.01 2.88 -6.31
N ALA A 99 -0.12 1.64 -6.77
CA ALA A 99 -1.39 1.00 -7.03
C ALA A 99 -1.60 -0.12 -6.01
N GLU A 100 -2.76 -0.17 -5.37
CA GLU A 100 -3.13 -1.27 -4.49
C GLU A 100 -4.29 -2.05 -5.09
N ILE A 101 -4.16 -3.37 -5.12
CA ILE A 101 -5.21 -4.30 -5.55
C ILE A 101 -5.49 -5.35 -4.47
N PRO A 102 -6.70 -5.96 -4.48
CA PRO A 102 -6.97 -7.14 -3.67
C PRO A 102 -6.01 -8.26 -4.07
N GLY A 103 -5.33 -8.84 -3.09
CA GLY A 103 -4.41 -9.94 -3.32
C GLY A 103 -5.11 -11.31 -3.40
N PRO A 104 -4.34 -12.39 -3.68
CA PRO A 104 -4.85 -13.75 -3.80
C PRO A 104 -5.83 -14.21 -2.72
N ILE A 105 -5.53 -14.04 -1.43
CA ILE A 105 -6.39 -14.56 -0.35
C ILE A 105 -7.69 -13.79 -0.30
N THR A 106 -7.62 -12.45 -0.39
CA THR A 106 -8.80 -11.60 -0.46
C THR A 106 -9.77 -12.05 -1.56
N ARG A 107 -9.24 -12.33 -2.75
CA ARG A 107 -10.05 -12.75 -3.90
C ARG A 107 -10.58 -14.18 -3.76
N ALA A 108 -9.76 -15.10 -3.27
CA ALA A 108 -10.18 -16.48 -3.04
C ALA A 108 -11.31 -16.56 -1.99
N ARG A 109 -11.20 -15.80 -0.89
CA ARG A 109 -12.26 -15.70 0.12
C ARG A 109 -13.57 -15.14 -0.46
N ALA A 110 -13.49 -14.19 -1.40
CA ALA A 110 -14.67 -13.62 -2.04
C ALA A 110 -15.39 -14.63 -2.97
N LEU A 111 -14.67 -15.57 -3.59
CA LEU A 111 -15.28 -16.70 -4.30
C LEU A 111 -15.89 -17.72 -3.34
N GLY A 112 -15.26 -17.95 -2.19
CA GLY A 112 -15.63 -18.97 -1.22
C GLY A 112 -15.20 -20.39 -1.64
N GLY A 113 -15.56 -21.39 -0.83
CA GLY A 113 -15.23 -22.79 -1.08
C GLY A 113 -13.80 -23.19 -0.70
N ASP A 114 -13.27 -24.22 -1.37
CA ASP A 114 -11.91 -24.71 -1.16
C ASP A 114 -10.87 -23.68 -1.66
N LEU A 115 -9.89 -23.35 -0.81
CA LEU A 115 -8.90 -22.32 -1.10
C LEU A 115 -8.05 -22.66 -2.33
N GLU A 116 -7.64 -23.92 -2.52
CA GLU A 116 -6.79 -24.26 -3.66
C GLU A 116 -7.55 -24.16 -4.98
N ALA A 117 -8.80 -24.63 -5.01
CA ALA A 117 -9.69 -24.48 -6.15
C ALA A 117 -9.94 -22.99 -6.48
N ALA A 118 -10.29 -22.20 -5.47
CA ALA A 118 -10.50 -20.76 -5.63
C ALA A 118 -9.25 -20.03 -6.14
N LEU A 119 -8.06 -20.35 -5.60
CA LEU A 119 -6.78 -19.80 -6.05
C LEU A 119 -6.49 -20.15 -7.52
N ARG A 120 -6.82 -21.37 -7.95
CA ARG A 120 -6.67 -21.81 -9.34
C ARG A 120 -7.58 -21.03 -10.28
N GLU A 121 -8.80 -20.74 -9.84
CA GLU A 121 -9.79 -19.99 -10.60
C GLU A 121 -9.41 -18.51 -10.75
N ILE A 122 -9.01 -17.83 -9.68
CA ILE A 122 -8.67 -16.40 -9.75
C ILE A 122 -7.34 -16.11 -10.47
N LYS A 123 -6.44 -17.09 -10.53
CA LYS A 123 -5.05 -16.88 -10.93
C LYS A 123 -4.90 -16.23 -12.32
N PRO A 124 -5.60 -16.67 -13.39
CA PRO A 124 -5.47 -16.06 -14.70
C PRO A 124 -5.85 -14.57 -14.70
N GLY A 125 -7.01 -14.24 -14.12
CA GLY A 125 -7.49 -12.86 -14.05
C GLY A 125 -6.61 -11.96 -13.19
N LEU A 126 -6.09 -12.48 -12.07
CA LEU A 126 -5.16 -11.73 -11.21
C LEU A 126 -3.83 -11.45 -11.93
N ILE A 127 -3.27 -12.43 -12.65
CA ILE A 127 -2.04 -12.24 -13.42
C ILE A 127 -2.25 -11.20 -14.53
N GLU A 128 -3.37 -11.30 -15.27
CA GLU A 128 -3.71 -10.35 -16.33
C GLU A 128 -3.87 -8.92 -15.78
N GLU A 129 -4.58 -8.76 -14.67
CA GLU A 129 -4.76 -7.46 -14.02
C GLU A 129 -3.43 -6.88 -13.51
N PHE A 130 -2.61 -7.71 -12.83
CA PHE A 130 -1.30 -7.29 -12.33
C PHE A 130 -0.36 -6.90 -13.47
N GLU A 131 -0.33 -7.67 -14.56
CA GLU A 131 0.45 -7.35 -15.75
C GLU A 131 0.00 -6.03 -16.37
N ALA A 132 -1.31 -5.85 -16.53
CA ALA A 132 -1.85 -4.63 -17.12
C ALA A 132 -1.52 -3.39 -16.28
N LEU A 133 -1.55 -3.49 -14.94
CA LEU A 133 -1.07 -2.43 -14.06
C LEU A 133 0.43 -2.24 -14.18
N SER A 134 1.20 -3.32 -14.26
CA SER A 134 2.67 -3.25 -14.37
C SER A 134 3.12 -2.54 -15.64
N ARG A 135 2.38 -2.68 -16.74
CA ARG A 135 2.65 -1.94 -18.00
C ARG A 135 2.49 -0.43 -17.86
N LEU A 136 1.71 0.05 -16.90
CA LEU A 136 1.59 1.47 -16.58
C LEU A 136 2.81 2.00 -15.81
N ARG A 137 3.69 1.09 -15.34
CA ARG A 137 4.88 1.38 -14.53
C ARG A 137 4.59 2.24 -13.29
N PRO A 138 3.61 1.88 -12.44
CA PRO A 138 3.57 2.44 -11.09
C PRO A 138 4.88 2.08 -10.37
N ASP A 139 5.27 2.87 -9.38
CA ASP A 139 6.50 2.59 -8.65
C ASP A 139 6.39 1.36 -7.75
N ILE A 140 5.20 1.16 -7.19
CA ILE A 140 4.89 0.05 -6.30
C ILE A 140 3.51 -0.50 -6.65
N ILE A 141 3.36 -1.82 -6.66
CA ILE A 141 2.06 -2.49 -6.59
C ILE A 141 1.93 -3.19 -5.23
N VAL A 142 0.94 -2.80 -4.45
CA VAL A 142 0.66 -3.39 -3.13
C VAL A 142 -0.48 -4.39 -3.25
N LEU A 143 -0.24 -5.61 -2.78
CA LEU A 143 -1.29 -6.63 -2.62
C LEU A 143 -1.90 -6.48 -1.24
N ARG A 144 -3.18 -6.11 -1.19
CA ARG A 144 -3.94 -6.04 0.06
C ARG A 144 -4.55 -7.40 0.37
N GLU A 145 -4.22 -7.92 1.53
CA GLU A 145 -4.69 -9.19 2.07
C GLU A 145 -5.43 -8.97 3.39
N PRO A 146 -6.30 -9.90 3.78
CA PRO A 146 -6.62 -10.06 5.19
C PRO A 146 -5.43 -10.68 5.93
N VAL A 147 -5.52 -10.72 7.25
CA VAL A 147 -4.69 -11.65 8.03
C VAL A 147 -5.05 -13.07 7.61
N ALA A 148 -4.05 -13.81 7.15
CA ALA A 148 -4.21 -15.21 6.79
C ALA A 148 -4.37 -16.06 8.05
N SER A 149 -5.26 -17.04 7.99
CA SER A 149 -5.28 -18.13 8.97
C SER A 149 -4.02 -18.97 8.84
N GLY A 150 -3.68 -19.75 9.87
CA GLY A 150 -2.53 -20.66 9.81
C GLY A 150 -2.65 -21.69 8.66
N GLU A 151 -3.87 -22.14 8.35
CA GLU A 151 -4.14 -23.05 7.23
C GLU A 151 -3.91 -22.37 5.88
N GLU A 152 -4.38 -21.12 5.72
CA GLU A 152 -4.14 -20.34 4.51
C GLU A 152 -2.64 -20.10 4.31
N ALA A 153 -1.92 -19.69 5.35
CA ALA A 153 -0.48 -19.44 5.29
C ALA A 153 0.31 -20.71 4.88
N ALA A 154 -0.14 -21.89 5.33
CA ALA A 154 0.48 -23.17 4.98
C ALA A 154 0.19 -23.64 3.54
N ASN A 155 -0.68 -22.95 2.78
CA ASN A 155 -1.06 -23.37 1.44
C ASN A 155 0.10 -23.22 0.44
N ARG A 156 0.56 -24.35 -0.12
CA ARG A 156 1.72 -24.42 -1.03
C ARG A 156 1.52 -23.68 -2.37
N SER A 157 0.29 -23.35 -2.75
CA SER A 157 -0.01 -22.62 -3.98
C SER A 157 0.24 -21.12 -3.84
N LEU A 158 0.14 -20.57 -2.62
CA LEU A 158 0.33 -19.14 -2.36
C LEU A 158 1.76 -18.67 -2.69
N PRO A 159 2.85 -19.28 -2.18
CA PRO A 159 4.21 -18.85 -2.50
C PRO A 159 4.50 -18.86 -4.01
N ARG A 160 3.94 -19.83 -4.74
CA ARG A 160 4.11 -19.92 -6.21
C ARG A 160 3.43 -18.76 -6.93
N LEU A 161 2.22 -18.39 -6.50
CA LEU A 161 1.47 -17.28 -7.07
C LEU A 161 2.13 -15.94 -6.74
N TYR A 162 2.46 -15.68 -5.47
CA TYR A 162 3.17 -14.45 -5.10
C TYR A 162 4.54 -14.33 -5.76
N GLY A 163 5.27 -15.44 -5.90
CA GLY A 163 6.54 -15.45 -6.63
C GLY A 163 6.38 -15.16 -8.12
N ALA A 164 5.27 -15.58 -8.75
CA ALA A 164 4.96 -15.19 -10.12
C ALA A 164 4.68 -13.68 -10.25
N LEU A 165 3.89 -13.13 -9.32
CA LEU A 165 3.62 -11.68 -9.28
C LEU A 165 4.90 -10.87 -8.99
N LYS A 166 5.79 -11.38 -8.13
CA LYS A 166 7.10 -10.76 -7.84
C LYS A 166 7.98 -10.70 -9.09
N ARG A 167 8.13 -11.83 -9.81
CA ARG A 167 8.90 -11.85 -11.07
C ARG A 167 8.32 -10.90 -12.12
N LEU A 168 7.01 -10.78 -12.17
CA LEU A 168 6.33 -9.86 -13.08
C LEU A 168 6.64 -8.40 -12.69
N ALA A 169 6.56 -8.05 -11.40
CA ALA A 169 6.93 -6.73 -10.92
C ALA A 169 8.40 -6.41 -11.24
N GLU A 170 9.31 -7.34 -11.01
CA GLU A 170 10.74 -7.20 -11.32
C GLU A 170 10.99 -7.00 -12.82
N HIS A 171 10.26 -7.69 -13.69
CA HIS A 171 10.35 -7.52 -15.14
C HIS A 171 10.04 -6.07 -15.58
N PHE A 172 9.15 -5.39 -14.86
CA PHE A 172 8.76 -4.01 -15.14
C PHE A 172 9.47 -2.97 -14.25
N ASP A 173 10.44 -3.37 -13.42
CA ASP A 173 11.15 -2.53 -12.44
C ASP A 173 10.22 -1.88 -11.39
N ILE A 174 9.26 -2.67 -10.91
CA ILE A 174 8.25 -2.27 -9.93
C ILE A 174 8.53 -2.97 -8.60
N LEU A 175 8.41 -2.24 -7.49
CA LEU A 175 8.46 -2.86 -6.16
C LEU A 175 7.12 -3.54 -5.86
N LYS A 176 7.17 -4.77 -5.37
CA LYS A 176 5.96 -5.49 -4.92
C LYS A 176 5.79 -5.34 -3.41
N GLY A 177 4.74 -4.65 -3.01
CA GLY A 177 4.29 -4.55 -1.62
C GLY A 177 3.29 -5.64 -1.22
N MET A 178 3.12 -5.87 0.08
CA MET A 178 2.08 -6.73 0.64
C MET A 178 1.59 -6.22 2.00
N TRP A 179 0.27 -6.23 2.21
CA TRP A 179 -0.34 -5.70 3.43
C TRP A 179 -1.58 -6.51 3.87
N PRO A 180 -1.55 -7.17 5.05
CA PRO A 180 -0.37 -7.38 5.88
C PRO A 180 0.58 -8.35 5.19
N ALA A 181 1.84 -8.38 5.63
CA ALA A 181 2.74 -9.45 5.23
C ALA A 181 2.16 -10.81 5.63
N LEU A 182 2.27 -11.79 4.74
CA LEU A 182 1.99 -13.16 5.08
C LEU A 182 3.18 -13.79 5.80
N PRO A 183 2.95 -14.52 6.90
CA PRO A 183 3.98 -15.33 7.54
C PRO A 183 4.62 -16.26 6.50
N GLU A 184 5.92 -16.56 6.68
CA GLU A 184 6.64 -17.58 5.90
C GLU A 184 6.90 -17.26 4.41
N MET A 185 6.55 -16.06 3.93
CA MET A 185 6.92 -15.60 2.58
C MET A 185 8.43 -15.32 2.49
N THR A 186 9.19 -16.31 2.06
CA THR A 186 10.65 -16.24 1.93
C THR A 186 11.11 -16.40 0.48
N GLY A 187 12.36 -16.01 0.21
CA GLY A 187 12.99 -16.19 -1.09
C GLY A 187 12.22 -15.49 -2.22
N PRO A 188 11.96 -16.16 -3.36
CA PRO A 188 11.31 -15.53 -4.52
C PRO A 188 9.87 -15.01 -4.29
N ALA A 189 9.22 -15.42 -3.20
CA ALA A 189 7.87 -14.98 -2.86
C ALA A 189 7.85 -13.79 -1.88
N GLN A 190 8.99 -13.47 -1.26
CA GLN A 190 9.13 -12.39 -0.30
C GLN A 190 8.77 -11.05 -0.97
N PRO A 191 7.90 -10.24 -0.35
CA PRO A 191 7.62 -8.89 -0.87
C PRO A 191 8.84 -7.98 -0.69
N ASP A 192 8.98 -7.02 -1.60
CA ASP A 192 9.95 -5.93 -1.45
C ASP A 192 9.62 -5.10 -0.20
N LEU A 193 8.33 -4.80 -0.05
CA LEU A 193 7.78 -3.97 1.02
C LEU A 193 6.73 -4.77 1.79
N SER A 194 6.92 -4.86 3.10
CA SER A 194 6.02 -5.55 4.01
C SER A 194 5.37 -4.54 4.92
N PHE A 195 4.05 -4.35 4.81
CA PHE A 195 3.30 -3.47 5.69
C PHE A 195 2.86 -4.25 6.93
N ALA A 196 3.14 -3.69 8.11
CA ALA A 196 2.68 -4.23 9.38
C ALA A 196 1.15 -4.40 9.39
N PRO A 197 0.63 -5.43 10.08
CA PRO A 197 -0.80 -5.50 10.34
C PRO A 197 -1.26 -4.27 11.14
N THR A 198 -2.56 -3.99 11.05
CA THR A 198 -3.21 -2.98 11.87
C THR A 198 -3.10 -3.32 13.36
N PRO A 199 -3.28 -2.35 14.27
CA PRO A 199 -3.35 -2.60 15.71
C PRO A 199 -4.34 -3.70 16.11
N ASP A 200 -5.38 -3.93 15.29
CA ASP A 200 -6.41 -4.96 15.50
C ASP A 200 -5.96 -6.38 15.13
N ALA A 201 -4.75 -6.56 14.61
CA ALA A 201 -4.21 -7.85 14.19
C ALA A 201 -2.72 -8.05 14.60
N PRO A 202 -2.41 -8.02 15.91
CA PRO A 202 -1.03 -8.09 16.42
C PRO A 202 -0.32 -9.42 16.16
N GLU A 203 -1.04 -10.46 15.72
CA GLU A 203 -0.52 -11.82 15.55
C GLU A 203 0.23 -12.07 14.23
N ALA A 204 0.28 -11.12 13.28
CA ALA A 204 0.86 -11.36 11.95
C ALA A 204 2.41 -11.44 11.88
N GLY A 205 3.08 -11.61 13.02
CA GLY A 205 4.52 -11.80 13.11
C GLY A 205 5.36 -10.55 12.79
N PRO A 206 6.70 -10.64 12.91
CA PRO A 206 7.58 -9.52 12.65
C PRO A 206 7.55 -9.10 11.17
N VAL A 207 7.62 -7.79 10.91
CA VAL A 207 7.74 -7.22 9.56
C VAL A 207 9.07 -7.67 8.96
N THR A 208 9.04 -8.57 7.97
CA THR A 208 10.23 -9.14 7.30
C THR A 208 10.40 -8.59 5.87
N GLY A 209 10.08 -7.32 5.65
CA GLY A 209 10.31 -6.66 4.36
C GLY A 209 11.78 -6.70 3.96
N ALA A 210 12.06 -6.99 2.69
CA ALA A 210 13.44 -7.09 2.19
C ALA A 210 14.13 -5.71 2.05
N ARG A 211 13.35 -4.65 1.80
CA ARG A 211 13.89 -3.32 1.43
C ARG A 211 13.49 -2.18 2.37
N ALA A 212 12.43 -2.36 3.16
CA ALA A 212 11.99 -1.36 4.13
C ALA A 212 11.17 -2.02 5.23
N LEU A 213 11.16 -1.36 6.39
CA LEU A 213 10.16 -1.60 7.43
C LEU A 213 8.99 -0.66 7.17
N ALA A 214 7.79 -1.18 6.92
CA ALA A 214 6.60 -0.36 6.71
C ALA A 214 5.63 -0.52 7.88
N ILE A 215 5.19 0.61 8.41
CA ILE A 215 4.15 0.69 9.45
C ILE A 215 2.90 1.33 8.91
N ALA A 216 1.79 1.00 9.55
CA ALA A 216 0.49 1.54 9.23
C ALA A 216 -0.20 2.02 10.53
N PRO A 217 0.33 3.07 11.19
CA PRO A 217 -0.25 3.62 12.41
C PRO A 217 -1.67 4.13 12.20
N ASP A 218 -2.43 4.18 13.29
CA ASP A 218 -3.76 4.80 13.32
C ASP A 218 -3.62 6.32 13.35
N TRP A 219 -4.24 6.98 12.37
CA TRP A 219 -4.19 8.43 12.19
C TRP A 219 -5.17 9.18 13.11
N SER A 220 -6.14 8.47 13.70
CA SER A 220 -7.12 9.03 14.61
C SER A 220 -6.61 9.15 16.06
N ASP A 221 -5.59 8.38 16.43
CA ASP A 221 -4.95 8.38 17.74
C ASP A 221 -3.54 9.03 17.65
N ALA A 222 -3.47 10.35 17.80
CA ALA A 222 -2.19 11.08 17.70
C ALA A 222 -1.12 10.63 18.73
N PRO A 223 -1.44 10.41 20.02
CA PRO A 223 -0.51 9.80 20.98
C PRO A 223 -0.02 8.41 20.54
N GLY A 224 -0.94 7.53 20.12
CA GLY A 224 -0.60 6.18 19.64
C GLY A 224 0.26 6.20 18.38
N PHE A 225 -0.07 7.09 17.43
CA PHE A 225 0.69 7.34 16.20
C PHE A 225 2.15 7.68 16.52
N GLY A 226 2.37 8.68 17.38
CA GLY A 226 3.72 9.13 17.75
C GLY A 226 4.53 8.02 18.41
N ALA A 227 3.92 7.24 19.30
CA ALA A 227 4.58 6.12 19.97
C ALA A 227 4.92 4.98 18.99
N ALA A 228 4.00 4.63 18.09
CA ALA A 228 4.23 3.63 17.05
C ALA A 228 5.36 4.04 16.10
N LEU A 229 5.37 5.30 15.67
CA LEU A 229 6.41 5.85 14.82
C LEU A 229 7.79 5.77 15.47
N GLN A 230 7.93 6.12 16.75
CA GLN A 230 9.21 6.04 17.46
C GLN A 230 9.73 4.60 17.57
N ARG A 231 8.85 3.65 17.95
CA ARG A 231 9.23 2.23 18.00
C ARG A 231 9.72 1.73 16.64
N ALA A 232 9.00 2.09 15.58
CA ALA A 232 9.33 1.68 14.22
C ALA A 232 10.64 2.30 13.73
N ARG A 233 10.92 3.56 14.06
CA ARG A 233 12.20 4.21 13.76
C ARG A 233 13.37 3.50 14.43
N THR A 234 13.26 3.16 15.71
CA THR A 234 14.30 2.41 16.42
C THR A 234 14.52 1.04 15.78
N ALA A 235 13.45 0.33 15.43
CA ALA A 235 13.55 -0.98 14.76
C ALA A 235 14.18 -0.88 13.37
N ALA A 236 13.76 0.10 12.57
CA ALA A 236 14.29 0.34 11.22
C ALA A 236 15.77 0.72 11.26
N ALA A 237 16.16 1.61 12.19
CA ALA A 237 17.55 1.99 12.40
C ALA A 237 18.43 0.80 12.83
N ALA A 238 17.94 -0.03 13.76
CA ALA A 238 18.65 -1.24 14.19
C ALA A 238 18.83 -2.27 13.05
N ALA A 239 17.88 -2.32 12.12
CA ALA A 239 17.94 -3.18 10.93
C ALA A 239 18.70 -2.56 9.75
N GLY A 240 19.09 -1.28 9.82
CA GLY A 240 19.67 -0.55 8.69
C GLY A 240 18.70 -0.30 7.53
N LEU A 241 17.39 -0.39 7.79
CA LEU A 241 16.34 -0.30 6.78
C LEU A 241 15.68 1.09 6.75
N PRO A 242 15.25 1.58 5.58
CA PRO A 242 14.31 2.68 5.47
C PRO A 242 12.99 2.38 6.18
N LEU A 243 12.36 3.44 6.71
CA LEU A 243 11.03 3.37 7.32
C LEU A 243 9.98 3.93 6.36
N ILE A 244 8.92 3.17 6.11
CA ILE A 244 7.72 3.64 5.40
C ILE A 244 6.60 3.85 6.41
N VAL A 245 5.92 4.99 6.32
CA VAL A 245 4.73 5.33 7.11
C VAL A 245 3.54 5.39 6.17
N SER A 246 2.55 4.54 6.45
CA SER A 246 1.27 4.47 5.74
C SER A 246 0.11 4.55 6.76
N GLY A 247 -1.15 4.49 6.34
CA GLY A 247 -2.28 4.41 7.29
C GLY A 247 -2.81 3.00 7.44
N GLY A 248 -3.01 2.48 8.66
CA GLY A 248 -3.50 1.11 8.95
C GLY A 248 -4.86 0.76 8.35
N THR A 249 -5.74 1.74 8.38
CA THR A 249 -6.93 1.82 7.56
C THR A 249 -6.74 3.12 6.79
N GLY A 250 -7.11 3.16 5.51
CA GLY A 250 -6.90 4.40 4.75
C GLY A 250 -7.52 5.58 5.48
N LEU A 251 -6.90 6.78 5.46
CA LEU A 251 -7.42 7.94 6.20
C LEU A 251 -8.88 8.15 5.83
N ALA A 252 -9.74 8.07 6.85
CA ALA A 252 -11.16 8.07 6.66
C ALA A 252 -11.66 9.43 6.17
N HIS A 253 -12.81 9.43 5.49
CA HIS A 253 -13.43 10.66 4.99
C HIS A 253 -13.75 11.63 6.10
N ASP A 254 -14.16 11.14 7.26
CA ASP A 254 -14.54 11.94 8.42
C ASP A 254 -13.36 12.43 9.26
N THR A 255 -12.12 12.04 8.93
CA THR A 255 -10.92 12.50 9.65
C THR A 255 -10.77 14.02 9.55
N GLU A 256 -10.63 14.68 10.69
CA GLU A 256 -10.40 16.13 10.74
C GLU A 256 -9.01 16.48 10.17
N PRO A 257 -8.92 17.42 9.20
CA PRO A 257 -7.65 17.77 8.58
C PRO A 257 -6.56 18.24 9.56
N GLN A 258 -6.94 18.82 10.69
CA GLN A 258 -6.02 19.25 11.76
C GLN A 258 -5.36 18.06 12.45
N LEU A 259 -6.08 16.94 12.64
CA LEU A 259 -5.53 15.71 13.22
C LEU A 259 -4.49 15.10 12.28
N ALA A 260 -4.80 15.02 10.99
CA ALA A 260 -3.86 14.53 9.98
C ALA A 260 -2.57 15.38 9.93
N ARG A 261 -2.69 16.72 10.05
CA ARG A 261 -1.52 17.62 10.14
C ARG A 261 -0.71 17.40 11.41
N ALA A 262 -1.36 17.21 12.55
CA ALA A 262 -0.67 16.92 13.81
C ALA A 262 0.14 15.61 13.70
N ALA A 263 -0.45 14.57 13.11
CA ALA A 263 0.26 13.31 12.84
C ALA A 263 1.49 13.53 11.94
N ILE A 264 1.36 14.29 10.85
CA ILE A 264 2.49 14.60 9.96
C ILE A 264 3.59 15.38 10.67
N ALA A 265 3.23 16.36 11.52
CA ALA A 265 4.21 17.12 12.29
C ALA A 265 5.12 16.18 13.12
N THR A 266 4.57 15.10 13.69
CA THR A 266 5.38 14.11 14.41
C THR A 266 6.35 13.33 13.52
N ILE A 267 6.06 13.20 12.21
CA ILE A 267 6.95 12.58 11.23
C ILE A 267 8.10 13.53 10.90
N THR A 268 7.80 14.82 10.71
CA THR A 268 8.76 15.83 10.22
C THR A 268 9.63 16.44 11.32
N GLU A 269 9.09 16.72 12.51
CA GLU A 269 9.78 17.45 13.59
C GLU A 269 10.91 16.64 14.26
N ARG A 270 11.04 15.37 13.90
CA ARG A 270 12.03 14.46 14.50
C ARG A 270 12.94 13.80 13.47
N ALA A 271 12.84 14.16 12.19
CA ALA A 271 13.77 13.75 11.14
C ALA A 271 15.01 14.66 11.18
#